data_AF-A0A1G0IC99-F1
#
_entry.id   AF-A0A1G0IC99-F1
#
_cell.length_a   1.000
_cell.length_b   1.000
_cell.length_c   1.000
_cell.angle_alpha   90.00
_cell.angle_beta   90.00
_cell.angle_gamma   90.00
#
_symmetry.space_group_name_H-M   'P 1'
#
loop_
_entity.id
_entity.type
_entity.pdbx_description
1 polymer ?
#
loop_
_entity_poly.entity_id
_entity_poly.type
_entity_poly.pdbx_seq_one_letter_code
_entity_poly.pdbx_strand_id
1 'polypeptide(L)'
;MRVRMSSQGFTLIELVIVIALIGILAAVAIPKFIDLSSTAQTSATQGIAGALASSSASNYAARKLSSSLGVAIANCTDVANTLQDGLPTNYTITSGAIAADETVTCTVTGPNSTTATFSATGIS
;
A
#
# COMPACT_ATOMS: atom_id res chain seq x y z
N MET A 1 4.86 55.92 33.46
CA MET A 1 5.81 55.63 32.36
C MET A 1 5.11 54.70 31.38
N ARG A 2 4.82 55.15 30.16
CA ARG A 2 4.04 54.38 29.17
C ARG A 2 5.03 53.84 28.12
N VAL A 3 5.31 52.54 28.17
CA VAL A 3 6.24 51.88 27.23
C VAL A 3 5.61 51.90 25.83
N ARG A 4 6.29 52.52 24.86
CA ARG A 4 5.93 52.42 23.45
C ARG A 4 6.57 51.16 22.88
N MET A 5 5.76 50.18 22.51
CA MET A 5 6.23 49.03 21.73
C MET A 5 6.58 49.55 20.34
N SER A 6 7.87 49.52 19.99
CA SER A 6 8.32 49.85 18.65
C SER A 6 7.88 48.74 17.71
N SER A 7 7.03 49.05 16.74
CA SER A 7 6.64 48.10 15.69
C SER A 7 7.84 47.91 14.75
N GLN A 8 8.72 46.97 15.05
CA GLN A 8 9.78 46.53 14.15
C GLN A 8 9.14 45.78 12.98
N GLY A 9 9.12 46.42 11.81
CA GLY A 9 8.74 45.77 10.55
C GLY A 9 9.84 44.83 10.08
N PHE A 10 9.45 43.75 9.40
CA PHE A 10 10.36 42.80 8.76
C PHE A 10 11.13 43.47 7.61
N THR A 11 12.43 43.21 7.47
CA THR A 11 13.20 43.79 6.38
C THR A 11 12.99 43.02 5.07
N LEU A 12 13.06 43.70 3.92
CA LEU A 12 12.99 43.03 2.61
C LEU A 12 14.15 42.03 2.43
N ILE A 13 15.32 42.34 2.97
CA ILE A 13 16.49 41.45 2.93
C ILE A 13 16.23 40.17 3.73
N GLU A 14 15.60 40.24 4.91
CA GLU A 14 15.22 39.05 5.68
C GLU A 14 14.27 38.15 4.89
N LEU A 15 13.30 38.71 4.18
CA LEU A 15 12.37 37.90 3.40
C LEU A 15 13.09 37.19 2.24
N VAL A 16 13.99 37.89 1.55
CA VAL A 16 14.75 37.35 0.42
C VAL A 16 15.70 36.22 0.86
N ILE A 17 16.40 36.37 1.98
CA ILE A 17 17.27 35.28 2.47
C ILE A 17 16.47 34.06 2.89
N VAL A 18 15.28 34.25 3.49
CA VAL A 18 14.43 33.14 3.93
C VAL A 18 13.94 32.31 2.75
N ILE A 19 13.44 32.94 1.69
CA ILE A 19 13.01 32.22 0.50
C ILE A 19 14.19 31.54 -0.22
N ALA A 20 15.38 32.16 -0.20
CA ALA A 20 16.58 31.56 -0.77
C ALA A 20 16.99 30.29 0.00
N LEU A 21 16.95 30.32 1.34
CA LEU A 21 17.25 29.16 2.18
C LEU A 21 16.21 28.04 2.01
N ILE A 22 14.92 28.36 2.04
CA ILE A 22 13.85 27.38 1.81
C ILE A 22 13.97 26.78 0.39
N GLY A 23 14.35 27.58 -0.61
CA GLY A 23 14.60 27.11 -1.97
C GLY A 23 15.69 26.03 -2.04
N ILE A 24 16.81 26.23 -1.35
CA ILE A 24 17.92 25.24 -1.31
C ILE A 24 17.47 23.96 -0.60
N LEU A 25 16.78 24.09 0.55
CA LEU A 25 16.28 22.94 1.30
C LEU A 25 15.25 22.14 0.49
N ALA A 26 14.32 22.82 -0.18
CA ALA A 26 13.30 22.20 -1.01
C ALA A 26 13.93 21.44 -2.20
N ALA A 27 14.94 22.02 -2.86
CA ALA A 27 15.62 21.39 -3.99
C ALA A 27 16.23 20.03 -3.63
N VAL A 28 16.75 19.87 -2.41
CA VAL A 28 17.33 18.60 -1.94
C VAL A 28 16.28 17.66 -1.33
N ALA A 29 15.27 18.20 -0.66
CA ALA A 29 14.27 17.40 0.06
C ALA A 29 13.20 16.79 -0.86
N ILE A 30 12.75 17.50 -1.90
CA ILE A 30 11.65 17.06 -2.78
C ILE A 30 11.97 15.72 -3.48
N PRO A 31 13.15 15.54 -4.13
CA PRO A 31 13.46 14.27 -4.79
C PRO A 31 13.42 13.08 -3.82
N LYS A 32 14.03 13.24 -2.63
CA LYS A 32 14.03 12.20 -1.60
C LYS A 32 12.63 11.86 -1.11
N PHE A 33 11.77 12.86 -0.94
CA PHE A 33 10.39 12.64 -0.51
C PHE A 33 9.59 11.81 -1.54
N ILE A 34 9.81 12.06 -2.84
CA ILE A 34 9.19 11.30 -3.92
C ILE A 34 9.67 9.83 -3.90
N ASP A 35 10.98 9.60 -3.76
CA ASP A 35 11.55 8.26 -3.70
C ASP A 35 11.04 7.46 -2.50
N LEU A 36 10.98 8.09 -1.32
CA LEU A 36 10.43 7.49 -0.11
C LEU A 36 8.95 7.15 -0.27
N SER A 37 8.18 8.05 -0.90
CA SER A 37 6.76 7.81 -1.15
C SER A 37 6.54 6.62 -2.10
N SER A 38 7.36 6.49 -3.14
CA SER A 38 7.32 5.35 -4.06
C SER A 38 7.68 4.03 -3.38
N THR A 39 8.74 4.05 -2.57
CA THR A 39 9.20 2.87 -1.82
C THR A 39 8.16 2.44 -0.79
N ALA A 40 7.58 3.38 -0.05
CA ALA A 40 6.54 3.11 0.93
C ALA A 40 5.31 2.42 0.31
N GLN A 41 4.90 2.87 -0.88
CA GLN A 41 3.79 2.26 -1.61
C GLN A 41 4.12 0.85 -2.09
N THR A 42 5.33 0.63 -2.61
CA THR A 42 5.79 -0.69 -3.01
C THR A 42 5.80 -1.65 -1.82
N SER A 43 6.33 -1.21 -0.68
CA SER A 43 6.33 -2.01 0.56
C SER A 43 4.91 -2.28 1.07
N ALA A 44 4.00 -1.31 0.98
CA ALA A 44 2.60 -1.52 1.35
C ALA A 44 1.94 -2.58 0.44
N THR A 45 2.14 -2.50 -0.87
CA THR A 45 1.61 -3.48 -1.83
C THR A 45 2.19 -4.88 -1.59
N GLN A 46 3.48 -4.98 -1.24
CA GLN A 46 4.10 -6.24 -0.83
C GLN A 46 3.50 -6.79 0.48
N GLY A 47 3.17 -5.92 1.44
CA GLY A 47 2.48 -6.29 2.67
C GLY A 47 1.09 -6.87 2.42
N ILE A 48 0.31 -6.25 1.53
CA ILE A 48 -1.00 -6.77 1.11
C ILE A 48 -0.86 -8.12 0.40
N ALA A 49 0.13 -8.28 -0.48
CA ALA A 49 0.41 -9.57 -1.12
C ALA A 49 0.73 -10.67 -0.09
N GLY A 50 1.51 -10.35 0.95
CA GLY A 50 1.79 -11.27 2.06
C GLY A 50 0.53 -11.66 2.85
N ALA A 51 -0.36 -10.70 3.11
CA ALA A 51 -1.64 -10.95 3.77
C ALA A 51 -2.54 -11.87 2.92
N LEU A 52 -2.62 -11.62 1.61
CA LEU A 52 -3.38 -12.45 0.66
C LEU A 52 -2.84 -13.89 0.61
N ALA A 53 -1.52 -14.07 0.52
CA ALA A 53 -0.91 -15.40 0.55
C ALA A 53 -1.23 -16.16 1.85
N SER A 54 -1.05 -15.50 3.00
CA SER A 54 -1.33 -16.11 4.31
C SER A 54 -2.81 -16.46 4.49
N SER A 55 -3.69 -15.57 4.03
CA SER A 55 -5.14 -15.78 4.05
C SER A 55 -5.56 -16.95 3.16
N SER A 56 -5.02 -17.07 1.94
CA SER A 56 -5.29 -18.23 1.07
C SER A 56 -4.80 -19.55 1.67
N ALA A 57 -3.61 -19.56 2.29
CA ALA A 57 -3.04 -20.76 2.89
C ALA A 57 -3.83 -21.24 4.11
N SER A 58 -4.24 -20.30 4.98
CA SER A 58 -5.10 -20.60 6.12
C SER A 58 -6.51 -21.03 5.69
N ASN A 59 -7.06 -20.41 4.65
CA ASN A 59 -8.34 -20.79 4.07
C ASN A 59 -8.31 -22.22 3.49
N TYR A 60 -7.25 -22.57 2.76
CA TYR A 60 -7.04 -23.92 2.25
C TYR A 60 -6.89 -24.94 3.39
N ALA A 61 -6.07 -24.63 4.40
CA ALA A 61 -5.91 -25.49 5.57
C ALA A 61 -7.25 -25.74 6.29
N ALA A 62 -8.06 -24.70 6.48
CA ALA A 62 -9.39 -24.82 7.08
C ALA A 62 -10.30 -25.75 6.26
N ARG A 63 -10.30 -25.61 4.93
CA ARG A 63 -11.11 -26.47 4.06
C ARG A 63 -10.67 -27.94 4.08
N LYS A 64 -9.37 -28.22 4.24
CA LYS A 64 -8.87 -29.62 4.39
C LYS A 64 -9.32 -30.26 5.70
N LEU A 65 -9.68 -29.48 6.72
CA LEU A 65 -10.24 -30.01 7.97
C LEU A 65 -11.73 -30.34 7.84
N SER A 66 -12.49 -29.50 7.14
CA SER A 66 -13.91 -29.74 6.84
C SER A 66 -14.33 -29.01 5.57
N SER A 67 -15.11 -29.70 4.74
CA SER A 67 -15.67 -29.12 3.51
C SER A 67 -16.60 -27.92 3.78
N SER A 68 -17.09 -27.74 5.02
CA SER A 68 -17.92 -26.59 5.40
C SER A 68 -17.13 -25.37 5.86
N LEU A 69 -15.80 -25.45 5.95
CA LEU A 69 -14.94 -24.37 6.42
C LEU A 69 -14.20 -23.71 5.26
N GLY A 70 -14.00 -22.40 5.39
CA GLY A 70 -13.32 -21.59 4.37
C GLY A 70 -14.22 -21.17 3.20
N VAL A 71 -13.65 -20.35 2.34
CA VAL A 71 -14.29 -19.77 1.15
C VAL A 71 -13.80 -20.50 -0.10
N ALA A 72 -14.68 -20.78 -1.05
CA ALA A 72 -14.29 -21.33 -2.35
C ALA A 72 -13.44 -20.32 -3.13
N ILE A 73 -12.40 -20.81 -3.80
CA ILE A 73 -11.47 -20.01 -4.59
C ILE A 73 -11.33 -20.70 -5.95
N ALA A 74 -11.92 -20.10 -6.98
CA ALA A 74 -11.79 -20.55 -8.38
C ALA A 74 -11.03 -19.52 -9.24
N ASN A 75 -10.86 -18.30 -8.73
CA ASN A 75 -10.12 -17.23 -9.36
C ASN A 75 -9.25 -16.48 -8.35
N CYS A 76 -8.15 -15.88 -8.82
CA CYS A 76 -7.32 -14.97 -8.04
C CYS A 76 -8.12 -13.86 -7.34
N THR A 77 -9.18 -13.36 -7.97
CA THR A 77 -10.05 -12.33 -7.36
C THR A 77 -10.83 -12.84 -6.15
N ASP A 78 -11.11 -14.14 -6.06
CA ASP A 78 -11.88 -14.72 -4.96
C ASP A 78 -11.09 -14.72 -3.65
N VAL A 79 -9.77 -14.63 -3.72
CA VAL A 79 -8.88 -14.54 -2.55
C VAL A 79 -9.14 -13.28 -1.75
N ALA A 80 -9.69 -12.21 -2.35
CA ALA A 80 -10.11 -11.04 -1.59
C ALA A 80 -11.18 -11.38 -0.53
N ASN A 81 -12.01 -12.40 -0.77
CA ASN A 81 -13.07 -12.83 0.14
C ASN A 81 -12.55 -13.61 1.35
N THR A 82 -11.27 -14.03 1.34
CA THR A 82 -10.67 -14.71 2.49
C THR A 82 -10.13 -13.73 3.53
N LEU A 83 -10.01 -12.44 3.19
CA LEU A 83 -9.69 -11.38 4.15
C LEU A 83 -10.96 -10.95 4.90
N GLN A 84 -10.85 -10.85 6.23
CA GLN A 84 -11.97 -10.50 7.11
C GLN A 84 -12.58 -9.12 6.81
N ASP A 85 -11.74 -8.15 6.43
CA ASP A 85 -12.14 -6.77 6.05
C ASP A 85 -12.17 -6.58 4.53
N GLY A 86 -11.96 -7.65 3.76
CA GLY A 86 -11.78 -7.60 2.32
C GLY A 86 -10.48 -6.93 1.88
N LEU A 87 -10.40 -6.63 0.58
CA LEU A 87 -9.25 -5.95 -0.02
C LEU A 87 -9.36 -4.43 0.20
N PRO A 88 -8.29 -3.74 0.64
CA PRO A 88 -8.34 -2.29 0.83
C PRO A 88 -8.67 -1.53 -0.46
N THR A 89 -9.28 -0.36 -0.31
CA THR A 89 -9.62 0.54 -1.42
C THR A 89 -8.37 0.90 -2.24
N ASN A 90 -8.50 0.97 -3.57
CA ASN A 90 -7.42 1.20 -4.55
C ASN A 90 -6.42 0.04 -4.72
N TYR A 91 -6.73 -1.14 -4.19
CA TYR A 91 -6.08 -2.38 -4.57
C TYR A 91 -6.99 -3.20 -5.47
N THR A 92 -6.41 -3.83 -6.48
CA THR A 92 -7.12 -4.72 -7.40
C THR A 92 -6.31 -5.99 -7.61
N ILE A 93 -6.97 -7.12 -7.74
CA ILE A 93 -6.31 -8.39 -8.08
C ILE A 93 -6.57 -8.70 -9.54
N THR A 94 -5.53 -9.02 -10.29
CA THR A 94 -5.66 -9.48 -11.68
C THR A 94 -6.32 -10.85 -11.69
N SER A 95 -7.37 -11.00 -12.50
CA SER A 95 -8.08 -12.27 -12.64
C SER A 95 -7.16 -13.37 -13.17
N GLY A 96 -7.31 -14.57 -12.63
CA GLY A 96 -6.58 -15.76 -13.08
C GLY A 96 -7.30 -16.99 -12.53
N ALA A 97 -7.65 -17.94 -13.41
CA ALA A 97 -8.32 -19.16 -12.98
C ALA A 97 -7.39 -20.00 -12.11
N ILE A 98 -7.95 -20.64 -11.08
CA ILE A 98 -7.25 -21.52 -10.15
C ILE A 98 -8.04 -22.82 -10.08
N ALA A 99 -7.44 -23.94 -10.47
CA ALA A 99 -8.08 -25.24 -10.27
C ALA A 99 -8.05 -25.65 -8.79
N ALA A 100 -8.99 -26.50 -8.38
CA ALA A 100 -9.01 -27.04 -7.02
C ALA A 100 -7.69 -27.78 -6.70
N ASP A 101 -7.15 -27.54 -5.50
CA ASP A 101 -5.87 -28.05 -5.01
C ASP A 101 -4.64 -27.62 -5.83
N GLU A 102 -4.80 -26.68 -6.79
CA GLU A 102 -3.68 -26.07 -7.53
C GLU A 102 -3.24 -24.78 -6.85
N THR A 103 -1.92 -24.55 -6.78
CA THR A 103 -1.37 -23.26 -6.32
C THR A 103 -0.85 -22.46 -7.51
N VAL A 104 -1.38 -21.27 -7.70
CA VAL A 104 -0.98 -20.36 -8.77
C VAL A 104 -0.42 -19.06 -8.20
N THR A 105 0.31 -18.32 -9.05
CA THR A 105 0.79 -16.97 -8.71
C THR A 105 -0.22 -15.94 -9.22
N CYS A 106 -0.83 -15.22 -8.30
CA CYS A 106 -1.72 -14.11 -8.55
C CYS A 106 -0.99 -12.77 -8.40
N THR A 107 -1.51 -11.72 -9.04
CA THR A 107 -0.93 -10.37 -8.98
C THR A 107 -1.92 -9.42 -8.31
N VAL A 108 -1.45 -8.68 -7.31
CA VAL A 108 -2.16 -7.53 -6.74
C VAL A 108 -1.52 -6.24 -7.26
N THR A 109 -2.36 -5.29 -7.64
CA THR A 109 -1.99 -3.94 -8.06
C THR A 109 -2.51 -2.96 -7.03
N GLY A 110 -1.62 -2.16 -6.45
CA GLY A 110 -1.94 -1.09 -5.53
C GLY A 110 -1.94 0.30 -6.19
N PRO A 111 -2.00 1.36 -5.38
CA PRO A 111 -1.90 2.74 -5.85
C PRO A 111 -0.66 2.99 -6.72
N ASN A 112 -0.77 3.94 -7.65
CA ASN A 112 0.30 4.33 -8.58
C ASN A 112 0.89 3.15 -9.36
N SER A 113 0.06 2.15 -9.68
CA SER A 113 0.44 0.98 -10.48
C SER A 113 1.55 0.14 -9.85
N THR A 114 1.75 0.22 -8.53
CA THR A 114 2.65 -0.70 -7.83
C THR A 114 2.08 -2.10 -7.87
N THR A 115 2.90 -3.10 -8.20
CA THR A 115 2.45 -4.49 -8.28
C THR A 115 3.25 -5.39 -7.35
N ALA A 116 2.59 -6.41 -6.81
CA ALA A 116 3.23 -7.49 -6.08
C ALA A 116 2.53 -8.80 -6.42
N THR A 117 3.25 -9.92 -6.26
CA THR A 117 2.72 -11.26 -6.50
C THR A 117 2.51 -12.00 -5.20
N PHE A 118 1.51 -12.87 -5.18
CA PHE A 118 1.20 -13.75 -4.06
C PHE A 118 0.75 -15.12 -4.57
N SER A 119 1.00 -16.16 -3.77
CA SER A 119 0.50 -17.50 -4.07
C SER A 119 -0.91 -17.67 -3.53
N ALA A 120 -1.77 -18.30 -4.32
CA ALA A 120 -3.13 -18.67 -3.92
C ALA A 120 -3.41 -20.12 -4.31
N THR A 121 -4.08 -20.86 -3.43
CA THR A 121 -4.46 -22.26 -3.66
C THR A 121 -5.96 -22.37 -3.90
N GLY A 122 -6.34 -23.04 -4.98
CA GLY A 122 -7.74 -23.20 -5.38
C GLY A 122 -8.49 -24.16 -4.47
N ILE A 123 -9.75 -23.83 -4.22
CA ILE A 123 -10.64 -24.56 -3.33
C ILE A 123 -12.01 -24.68 -4.00
N SER A 124 -12.53 -25.90 -4.08
CA SER A 124 -13.88 -26.19 -4.59
C SER A 124 -14.98 -25.99 -3.55
#